data_AF-A0A3D5Z5Y9-F1
#
_entry.id   AF-A0A3D5Z5Y9-F1
#
_cell.length_a   1.000
_cell.length_b   1.000
_cell.length_c   1.000
_cell.angle_alpha   90.00
_cell.angle_beta   90.00
_cell.angle_gamma   90.00
#
_symmetry.space_group_name_H-M   'P 1'
#
loop_
_entity.id
_entity.type
_entity.pdbx_description
1 polymer ?
#
loop_
_entity_poly.entity_id
_entity_poly.type
_entity_poly.pdbx_seq_one_letter_code
_entity_poly.pdbx_strand_id
1 'polypeptide(L)'
;MDLATYKYYKKLEEWENIIRHVYLSREDATELGNEIYRFFKAIQPKYLKNGKFIRQYEVLFDKLLDIERLLRGYKIIDYEIKSSGTQEIESIIEAVREGILKEHLGFNKETFTMIDLANSCLRVSKAFTKVALKQGLKCQTVMIYPGYSKEDCLYDGDGYHCFNIVEENDKKYIVDLTYSQFFYLSNNILNKLGLMYGPNCHPGVFMLMDKDRLKLSKDILERGYVLLDDKNLKNYLDGFTISYRNGLYYEAMNDFSYTTKYTAEDYRKFLRHEDNQVNHEWHQVLGYQEKLLLNPRMKF
;
A
#
# COMPACT_ATOMS: atom_id res chain seq x y z
N MET A 1 -30.11 5.50 -16.98
CA MET A 1 -29.37 4.28 -16.60
C MET A 1 -30.21 3.10 -17.07
N ASP A 2 -29.63 2.09 -17.73
CA ASP A 2 -30.40 0.88 -18.11
C ASP A 2 -30.76 0.03 -16.89
N LEU A 3 -31.74 -0.88 -17.04
CA LEU A 3 -32.27 -1.69 -15.95
C LEU A 3 -31.22 -2.58 -15.28
N ALA A 4 -30.26 -3.11 -16.06
CA ALA A 4 -29.21 -3.98 -15.53
C ALA A 4 -28.22 -3.19 -14.66
N THR A 5 -27.77 -2.03 -15.16
CA THR A 5 -26.90 -1.11 -14.43
C THR A 5 -27.58 -0.58 -13.17
N TYR A 6 -28.87 -0.26 -13.24
CA TYR A 6 -29.64 0.15 -12.06
C TYR A 6 -29.68 -0.93 -10.99
N LYS A 7 -29.89 -2.19 -11.37
CA LYS A 7 -29.84 -3.33 -10.43
C LYS A 7 -28.46 -3.48 -9.77
N TYR A 8 -27.38 -3.28 -10.53
CA TYR A 8 -26.02 -3.31 -9.99
C TYR A 8 -25.77 -2.16 -9.01
N TYR A 9 -26.20 -0.95 -9.36
CA TYR A 9 -26.09 0.21 -8.48
C TYR A 9 -26.86 0.00 -7.17
N LYS A 10 -28.08 -0.56 -7.21
CA LYS A 10 -28.84 -0.91 -6.00
C LYS A 10 -28.14 -1.92 -5.10
N LYS A 11 -27.50 -2.95 -5.68
CA LYS A 11 -26.68 -3.89 -4.90
C LYS A 11 -25.51 -3.17 -4.19
N LEU A 12 -24.87 -2.22 -4.86
CA LEU A 12 -23.80 -1.42 -4.26
C LEU A 12 -24.31 -0.53 -3.12
N GLU A 13 -25.49 0.08 -3.26
CA GLU A 13 -26.13 0.82 -2.16
C GLU A 13 -26.46 -0.06 -0.96
N GLU A 14 -26.90 -1.30 -1.17
CA GLU A 14 -27.14 -2.27 -0.09
C GLU A 14 -25.86 -2.53 0.70
N TRP A 15 -24.75 -2.83 0.02
CA TRP A 15 -23.46 -3.06 0.68
C TRP A 15 -22.91 -1.80 1.35
N GLU A 16 -23.03 -0.64 0.71
CA GLU A 16 -22.64 0.63 1.34
C GLU A 16 -23.43 0.86 2.64
N ASN A 17 -24.74 0.62 2.62
CA ASN A 17 -25.58 0.78 3.80
C ASN A 17 -25.20 -0.20 4.90
N ILE A 18 -24.82 -1.43 4.56
CA ILE A 18 -24.27 -2.40 5.53
C ILE A 18 -23.01 -1.82 6.18
N ILE A 19 -22.05 -1.35 5.40
CA ILE A 19 -20.78 -0.80 5.92
C ILE A 19 -21.01 0.45 6.79
N ARG A 20 -21.96 1.31 6.41
CA ARG A 20 -22.26 2.55 7.15
C ARG A 20 -22.96 2.31 8.48
N HIS A 21 -23.89 1.36 8.54
CA HIS A 21 -24.86 1.27 9.64
C HIS A 21 -24.72 -0.01 10.46
N VAL A 22 -23.99 -1.00 9.98
CA VAL A 22 -23.71 -2.24 10.72
C VAL A 22 -22.28 -2.16 11.25
N TYR A 23 -22.11 -2.42 12.54
CA TYR A 23 -20.79 -2.58 13.12
C TYR A 23 -20.18 -3.91 12.62
N LEU A 24 -19.38 -3.82 11.55
CA LEU A 24 -18.68 -4.98 10.99
C LEU A 24 -17.38 -5.25 11.77
N SER A 25 -17.08 -6.54 12.00
CA SER A 25 -15.72 -6.94 12.34
C SER A 25 -14.76 -6.64 11.17
N ARG A 26 -13.46 -6.62 11.43
CA ARG A 26 -12.45 -6.47 10.36
C ARG A 26 -12.56 -7.60 9.34
N GLU A 27 -12.81 -8.82 9.81
CA GLU A 27 -12.94 -10.02 9.00
C GLU A 27 -14.17 -9.94 8.09
N ASP A 28 -15.33 -9.53 8.63
CA ASP A 28 -16.56 -9.34 7.85
C ASP A 28 -16.43 -8.19 6.84
N ALA A 29 -15.82 -7.08 7.24
CA ALA A 29 -15.52 -5.97 6.34
C ALA A 29 -14.58 -6.39 5.18
N THR A 30 -13.61 -7.26 5.48
CA THR A 30 -12.69 -7.82 4.48
C THR A 30 -13.43 -8.73 3.49
N GLU A 31 -14.28 -9.64 3.98
CA GLU A 31 -15.04 -10.54 3.10
C GLU A 31 -16.05 -9.78 2.23
N LEU A 32 -16.74 -8.79 2.81
CA LEU A 32 -17.63 -7.92 2.06
C LEU A 32 -16.87 -7.15 0.96
N GLY A 33 -15.70 -6.60 1.29
CA GLY A 33 -14.77 -6.02 0.32
C GLY A 33 -14.43 -6.99 -0.81
N ASN A 34 -14.05 -8.23 -0.48
CA ASN A 34 -13.74 -9.26 -1.47
C ASN A 34 -14.96 -9.61 -2.34
N GLU A 35 -16.18 -9.65 -1.79
CA GLU A 35 -17.41 -9.85 -2.55
C GLU A 35 -17.64 -8.71 -3.55
N ILE A 36 -17.48 -7.46 -3.12
CA ILE A 36 -17.62 -6.27 -3.97
C ILE A 36 -16.66 -6.32 -5.16
N TYR A 37 -15.36 -6.57 -4.94
CA TYR A 37 -14.41 -6.61 -6.06
C TYR A 37 -14.61 -7.81 -6.98
N ARG A 38 -14.98 -8.98 -6.44
CA ARG A 38 -15.38 -10.12 -7.28
C ARG A 38 -16.58 -9.77 -8.17
N PHE A 39 -17.54 -9.02 -7.63
CA PHE A 39 -18.67 -8.53 -8.39
C PHE A 39 -18.22 -7.59 -9.53
N PHE A 40 -17.34 -6.62 -9.25
CA PHE A 40 -16.81 -5.72 -10.29
C PHE A 40 -16.07 -6.48 -11.41
N LYS A 41 -15.17 -7.40 -11.05
CA LYS A 41 -14.46 -8.26 -12.01
C LYS A 41 -15.41 -9.09 -12.89
N ALA A 42 -16.55 -9.52 -12.32
CA ALA A 42 -17.55 -10.28 -13.07
C ALA A 42 -18.37 -9.42 -14.04
N ILE A 43 -18.58 -8.13 -13.75
CA ILE A 43 -19.40 -7.26 -14.59
C ILE A 43 -18.60 -6.44 -15.60
N GLN A 44 -17.32 -6.12 -15.33
CA GLN A 44 -16.48 -5.29 -16.21
C GLN A 44 -16.50 -5.72 -17.70
N PRO A 45 -16.53 -7.01 -18.09
CA PRO A 45 -16.51 -7.37 -19.51
C PRO A 45 -17.75 -6.89 -20.27
N LYS A 46 -18.89 -6.72 -19.58
CA LYS A 46 -20.15 -6.24 -20.18
C LYS A 46 -20.12 -4.77 -20.54
N TYR A 47 -19.24 -4.02 -19.87
CA TYR A 47 -19.15 -2.57 -19.99
C TYR A 47 -17.93 -2.10 -20.79
N LEU A 48 -17.02 -3.00 -21.15
CA LEU A 48 -15.86 -2.68 -21.96
C LEU A 48 -16.24 -2.71 -23.45
N LYS A 49 -16.12 -1.57 -24.14
CA LYS A 49 -16.34 -1.45 -25.60
C LYS A 49 -15.15 -0.76 -26.24
N ASN A 50 -14.59 -1.35 -27.29
CA ASN A 50 -13.42 -0.82 -28.00
C ASN A 50 -12.25 -0.44 -27.06
N GLY A 51 -12.00 -1.27 -26.05
CA GLY A 51 -10.94 -1.05 -25.06
C GLY A 51 -11.22 0.03 -24.00
N LYS A 52 -12.41 0.64 -23.99
CA LYS A 52 -12.81 1.66 -23.02
C LYS A 52 -14.08 1.29 -22.28
N PHE A 53 -14.15 1.62 -21.00
CA PHE A 53 -15.38 1.47 -20.25
C PHE A 53 -16.41 2.50 -20.72
N ILE A 54 -17.66 2.07 -20.89
CA ILE A 54 -18.76 2.99 -21.15
C ILE A 54 -19.17 3.70 -19.86
N ARG A 55 -19.76 4.90 -20.00
CA ARG A 55 -20.18 5.78 -18.90
C ARG A 55 -20.96 5.10 -17.77
N GLN A 56 -21.76 4.08 -18.08
CA GLN A 56 -22.50 3.31 -17.08
C GLN A 56 -21.58 2.65 -16.05
N TYR A 57 -20.42 2.17 -16.47
CA TYR A 57 -19.44 1.56 -15.56
C TYR A 57 -18.73 2.60 -14.71
N GLU A 58 -18.44 3.78 -15.25
CA GLU A 58 -17.88 4.90 -14.49
C GLU A 58 -18.77 5.24 -13.27
N VAL A 59 -20.09 5.28 -13.46
CA VAL A 59 -21.05 5.50 -12.35
C VAL A 59 -20.98 4.39 -11.29
N LEU A 60 -20.82 3.13 -11.69
CA LEU A 60 -20.65 2.02 -10.74
C LEU A 60 -19.30 2.13 -10.04
N PHE A 61 -18.25 2.49 -10.77
CA PHE A 61 -16.90 2.64 -10.24
C PHE A 61 -16.79 3.80 -9.24
N ASP A 62 -17.43 4.93 -9.51
CA ASP A 62 -17.54 6.04 -8.54
C ASP A 62 -18.18 5.56 -7.23
N LYS A 63 -19.22 4.73 -7.33
CA LYS A 63 -19.87 4.13 -6.17
C LYS A 63 -18.96 3.16 -5.40
N LEU A 64 -18.10 2.41 -6.11
CA LEU A 64 -17.04 1.60 -5.48
C LEU A 64 -16.08 2.47 -4.69
N LEU A 65 -15.64 3.61 -5.25
CA LEU A 65 -14.73 4.52 -4.57
C LEU A 65 -15.36 5.11 -3.29
N ASP A 66 -16.67 5.38 -3.30
CA ASP A 66 -17.39 5.78 -2.09
C ASP A 66 -17.41 4.68 -1.03
N ILE A 67 -17.60 3.43 -1.44
CA ILE A 67 -17.52 2.27 -0.53
C ILE A 67 -16.09 2.10 0.02
N GLU A 68 -15.06 2.24 -0.82
CA GLU A 68 -13.65 2.17 -0.39
C GLU A 68 -13.34 3.20 0.70
N ARG A 69 -13.87 4.42 0.60
CA ARG A 69 -13.69 5.47 1.62
C ARG A 69 -14.22 5.04 2.99
N LEU A 70 -15.31 4.28 3.05
CA LEU A 70 -15.86 3.77 4.31
C LEU A 70 -14.97 2.67 4.90
N LEU A 71 -14.47 1.78 4.05
CA LEU A 71 -13.58 0.69 4.47
C LEU A 71 -12.22 1.20 4.98
N ARG A 72 -11.85 2.46 4.68
CA ARG A 72 -10.63 3.10 5.20
C ARG A 72 -10.63 3.26 6.72
N GLY A 73 -11.80 3.22 7.38
CA GLY A 73 -11.89 3.23 8.84
C GLY A 73 -11.28 2.00 9.53
N TYR A 74 -11.03 0.93 8.78
CA TYR A 74 -10.47 -0.32 9.29
C TYR A 74 -8.99 -0.44 8.97
N LYS A 75 -8.22 -1.00 9.91
CA LYS A 75 -6.83 -1.41 9.70
C LYS A 75 -6.72 -2.92 9.59
N ILE A 76 -5.82 -3.40 8.73
CA ILE A 76 -5.56 -4.85 8.57
C ILE A 76 -4.64 -5.42 9.65
N ILE A 77 -4.05 -4.55 10.49
CA ILE A 77 -3.15 -4.94 11.58
C ILE A 77 -3.32 -3.96 12.75
N ASP A 78 -3.28 -4.52 13.96
CA ASP A 78 -3.24 -3.76 15.21
C ASP A 78 -1.80 -3.62 15.71
N TYR A 79 -1.46 -2.46 16.23
CA TYR A 79 -0.14 -2.17 16.79
C TYR A 79 -0.21 -1.04 17.82
N GLU A 80 0.77 -1.01 18.72
CA GLU A 80 0.94 0.04 19.72
C GLU A 80 2.32 0.67 19.56
N ILE A 81 2.41 1.99 19.73
CA ILE A 81 3.71 2.67 19.67
C ILE A 81 4.50 2.31 20.91
N LYS A 82 5.71 1.77 20.71
CA LYS A 82 6.65 1.49 21.79
C LYS A 82 7.64 2.65 21.90
N SER A 83 7.72 3.24 23.08
CA SER A 83 8.89 4.03 23.48
C SER A 83 9.86 3.10 24.18
N SER A 84 11.10 3.01 23.69
CA SER A 84 12.12 2.18 24.30
C SER A 84 13.45 2.91 24.34
N GLY A 85 13.46 4.08 24.96
CA GLY A 85 14.59 4.99 24.96
C GLY A 85 15.89 4.36 25.41
N THR A 86 16.86 4.31 24.48
CA THR A 86 18.30 4.51 24.73
C THR A 86 19.06 4.99 23.48
N GLN A 87 18.51 4.86 22.27
CA GLN A 87 19.19 5.24 21.03
C GLN A 87 18.86 6.67 20.60
N GLU A 88 19.80 7.37 19.95
CA GLU A 88 19.60 8.73 19.45
C GLU A 88 18.49 8.75 18.39
N ILE A 89 18.42 7.71 17.55
CA ILE A 89 17.35 7.55 16.55
C ILE A 89 15.94 7.60 17.16
N GLU A 90 15.74 7.03 18.34
CA GLU A 90 14.42 6.98 19.00
C GLU A 90 13.98 8.37 19.43
N SER A 91 14.90 9.19 19.95
CA SER A 91 14.62 10.59 20.30
C SER A 91 14.20 11.42 19.09
N ILE A 92 14.81 11.15 17.91
CA ILE A 92 14.46 11.82 16.65
C ILE A 92 13.06 11.38 16.20
N ILE A 93 12.78 10.07 16.27
CA ILE A 93 11.47 9.51 15.92
C ILE A 93 10.37 10.14 16.78
N GLU A 94 10.57 10.21 18.10
CA GLU A 94 9.64 10.85 19.04
C GLU A 94 9.41 12.32 18.69
N ALA A 95 10.48 13.10 18.48
CA ALA A 95 10.37 14.51 18.11
C ALA A 95 9.62 14.73 16.79
N VAL A 96 9.82 13.87 15.79
CA VAL A 96 9.12 13.96 14.50
C VAL A 96 7.66 13.55 14.65
N ARG A 97 7.35 12.47 15.39
CA ARG A 97 5.98 12.04 15.69
C ARG A 97 5.20 13.11 16.45
N GLU A 98 5.82 13.77 17.42
CA GLU A 98 5.22 14.92 18.11
C GLU A 98 4.93 16.08 17.16
N GLY A 99 5.84 16.37 16.22
CA GLY A 99 5.63 17.39 15.19
C GLY A 99 4.41 17.08 14.33
N ILE A 100 4.30 15.83 13.85
CA ILE A 100 3.15 15.35 13.06
C ILE A 100 1.86 15.47 13.86
N LEU A 101 1.87 15.05 15.13
CA LEU A 101 0.73 15.19 16.04
C LEU A 101 0.30 16.65 16.16
N LYS A 102 1.22 17.58 16.43
CA LYS A 102 0.90 19.01 16.57
C LYS A 102 0.24 19.61 15.31
N GLU A 103 0.63 19.16 14.13
CA GLU A 103 -0.02 19.54 12.87
C GLU A 103 -1.42 18.91 12.72
N HIS A 104 -1.55 17.67 13.19
CA HIS A 104 -2.77 16.84 13.31
C HIS A 104 -3.89 17.45 14.16
N LEU A 105 -3.53 17.87 15.37
CA LEU A 105 -4.43 17.69 16.50
C LEU A 105 -5.58 18.70 16.62
N GLY A 106 -5.45 19.98 16.26
CA GLY A 106 -6.48 20.97 16.62
C GLY A 106 -7.07 20.77 18.05
N PHE A 107 -8.40 20.89 18.18
CA PHE A 107 -9.31 20.44 19.27
C PHE A 107 -9.06 19.10 20.00
N ASN A 108 -8.67 18.04 19.29
CA ASN A 108 -8.91 16.67 19.76
C ASN A 108 -7.61 15.94 20.08
N LYS A 109 -7.62 15.09 21.11
CA LYS A 109 -6.50 14.20 21.47
C LYS A 109 -6.52 12.95 20.58
N GLU A 110 -6.09 13.06 19.33
CA GLU A 110 -5.77 11.88 18.52
C GLU A 110 -4.46 11.24 19.00
N THR A 111 -4.40 9.92 19.01
CA THR A 111 -3.12 9.21 19.14
C THR A 111 -2.44 9.13 17.77
N PHE A 112 -1.11 9.04 17.72
CA PHE A 112 -0.37 8.93 16.46
C PHE A 112 -0.86 7.78 15.58
N THR A 113 -1.33 6.69 16.20
CA THR A 113 -1.88 5.53 15.49
C THR A 113 -3.21 5.83 14.79
N MET A 114 -3.91 6.91 15.10
CA MET A 114 -5.17 7.28 14.44
C MET A 114 -4.95 8.20 13.23
N ILE A 115 -3.77 8.81 13.08
CA ILE A 115 -3.47 9.76 12.01
C ILE A 115 -3.36 9.04 10.67
N ASP A 116 -4.04 9.61 9.66
CA ASP A 116 -3.91 9.22 8.27
C ASP A 116 -2.70 9.88 7.60
N LEU A 117 -1.65 9.09 7.43
CA LEU A 117 -0.36 9.54 6.90
C LEU A 117 -0.22 9.34 5.38
N ALA A 118 -1.31 9.04 4.68
CA ALA A 118 -1.29 8.96 3.23
C ALA A 118 -0.73 10.25 2.60
N ASN A 119 0.10 10.10 1.56
CA ASN A 119 0.75 11.20 0.85
C ASN A 119 1.67 12.10 1.71
N SER A 120 2.01 11.68 2.94
CA SER A 120 2.88 12.46 3.83
C SER A 120 4.34 11.98 3.84
N CYS A 121 4.66 10.87 3.15
CA CYS A 121 5.97 10.21 3.21
C CYS A 121 7.15 11.15 2.93
N LEU A 122 7.13 11.91 1.83
CA LEU A 122 8.22 12.83 1.48
C LEU A 122 8.43 13.92 2.53
N ARG A 123 7.33 14.51 3.02
CA ARG A 123 7.37 15.59 4.01
C ARG A 123 7.92 15.09 5.35
N VAL A 124 7.41 13.95 5.81
CA VAL A 124 7.84 13.32 7.06
C VAL A 124 9.30 12.86 6.96
N SER A 125 9.71 12.25 5.85
CA SER A 125 11.11 11.85 5.65
C SER A 125 12.07 13.04 5.61
N LYS A 126 11.67 14.17 5.02
CA LYS A 126 12.46 15.41 5.06
C LYS A 126 12.55 15.98 6.48
N ALA A 127 11.46 15.94 7.25
CA ALA A 127 11.46 16.37 8.65
C ALA A 127 12.42 15.51 9.48
N PHE A 128 12.35 14.19 9.32
CA PHE A 128 13.27 13.25 9.97
C PHE A 128 14.73 13.54 9.61
N THR A 129 15.07 13.63 8.31
CA THR A 129 16.44 13.95 7.87
C THR A 129 16.94 15.26 8.46
N LYS A 130 16.11 16.31 8.51
CA LYS A 130 16.49 17.60 9.10
C LYS A 130 16.85 17.47 10.59
N VAL A 131 16.09 16.69 11.36
CA VAL A 131 16.35 16.51 12.80
C VAL A 131 17.57 15.60 13.01
N ALA A 132 17.70 14.51 12.25
CA ALA A 132 18.84 13.60 12.32
C ALA A 132 20.17 14.29 12.01
N LEU A 133 20.22 15.08 10.92
CA LEU A 133 21.43 15.83 10.55
C LEU A 133 21.81 16.88 11.60
N LYS A 134 20.82 17.51 12.28
CA LYS A 134 21.08 18.44 13.38
C LYS A 134 21.68 17.77 14.61
N GLN A 135 21.39 16.50 14.82
CA GLN A 135 21.95 15.69 15.91
C GLN A 135 23.29 15.03 15.51
N GLY A 136 23.79 15.26 14.29
CA GLY A 136 25.08 14.74 13.84
C GLY A 136 25.03 13.34 13.22
N LEU A 137 23.85 12.74 13.04
CA LEU A 137 23.72 11.45 12.38
C LEU A 137 23.79 11.59 10.86
N LYS A 138 24.41 10.61 10.18
CA LYS A 138 24.32 10.52 8.72
C LYS A 138 22.94 10.00 8.35
N CYS A 139 22.20 10.74 7.54
CA CYS A 139 20.86 10.38 7.12
C CYS A 139 20.63 10.73 5.65
N GLN A 140 19.96 9.83 4.93
CA GLN A 140 19.49 10.06 3.58
C GLN A 140 18.00 9.73 3.46
N THR A 141 17.25 10.52 2.69
CA THR A 141 15.91 10.15 2.23
C THR A 141 16.05 9.28 0.98
N VAL A 142 15.38 8.14 0.98
CA VAL A 142 15.32 7.21 -0.15
C VAL A 142 13.90 7.25 -0.72
N MET A 143 13.80 7.25 -2.05
CA MET A 143 12.52 7.24 -2.77
C MET A 143 12.37 5.92 -3.54
N ILE A 144 11.21 5.28 -3.39
CA ILE A 144 10.82 4.08 -4.13
C ILE A 144 9.79 4.52 -5.17
N TYR A 145 10.18 4.52 -6.44
CA TYR A 145 9.22 4.67 -7.54
C TYR A 145 8.52 3.34 -7.80
N PRO A 146 7.27 3.34 -8.28
CA PRO A 146 6.61 2.14 -8.79
C PRO A 146 7.48 1.37 -9.78
N GLY A 147 7.65 0.07 -9.56
CA GLY A 147 8.54 -0.77 -10.39
C GLY A 147 10.01 -0.34 -10.37
N TYR A 148 10.39 0.52 -9.42
CA TYR A 148 11.71 1.15 -9.24
C TYR A 148 12.14 2.10 -10.36
N SER A 149 11.28 2.34 -11.36
CA SER A 149 11.54 3.23 -12.49
C SER A 149 10.75 4.54 -12.39
N LYS A 150 11.44 5.67 -12.57
CA LYS A 150 10.81 6.98 -12.69
C LYS A 150 10.20 7.21 -14.07
N GLU A 151 10.69 6.51 -15.09
CA GLU A 151 10.39 6.77 -16.50
C GLU A 151 9.18 6.00 -16.99
N ASP A 152 8.93 4.81 -16.44
CA ASP A 152 7.83 3.93 -16.88
C ASP A 152 6.44 4.37 -16.43
N CYS A 153 6.33 5.29 -15.46
CA CYS A 153 5.07 5.92 -15.04
C CYS A 153 3.91 4.92 -14.78
N LEU A 154 4.16 3.81 -14.09
CA LEU A 154 3.19 2.71 -13.87
C LEU A 154 1.84 3.11 -13.25
N TYR A 155 1.78 4.28 -12.59
CA TYR A 155 0.58 4.89 -12.04
C TYR A 155 0.48 6.37 -12.45
N ASP A 156 0.63 6.64 -13.76
CA ASP A 156 0.57 8.00 -14.33
C ASP A 156 1.60 8.99 -13.73
N GLY A 157 2.71 8.46 -13.21
CA GLY A 157 3.78 9.23 -12.57
C GLY A 157 3.63 9.44 -11.05
N ASP A 158 2.53 8.95 -10.45
CA ASP A 158 2.27 8.99 -9.02
C ASP A 158 2.70 7.69 -8.29
N GLY A 159 2.44 7.62 -6.98
CA GLY A 159 2.60 6.37 -6.20
C GLY A 159 4.01 6.09 -5.68
N TYR A 160 4.91 7.07 -5.71
CA TYR A 160 6.21 6.95 -5.06
C TYR A 160 6.06 6.92 -3.53
N HIS A 161 7.01 6.26 -2.86
CA HIS A 161 7.11 6.26 -1.40
C HIS A 161 8.48 6.77 -0.94
N CYS A 162 8.52 7.43 0.21
CA CYS A 162 9.77 7.90 0.81
C CYS A 162 9.96 7.31 2.20
N PHE A 163 11.20 6.90 2.48
CA PHE A 163 11.66 6.50 3.81
C PHE A 163 13.07 7.03 4.03
N ASN A 164 13.65 6.80 5.21
CA ASN A 164 15.00 7.24 5.52
C ASN A 164 15.92 6.06 5.78
N ILE A 165 17.19 6.20 5.39
CA ILE A 165 18.29 5.38 5.91
C ILE A 165 19.13 6.29 6.80
N VAL A 166 19.34 5.87 8.04
CA VAL A 166 20.15 6.60 9.03
C VAL A 166 21.24 5.70 9.60
N GLU A 167 22.41 6.27 9.87
CA GLU A 167 23.56 5.59 10.45
C GLU A 167 23.77 6.08 11.89
N GLU A 168 23.79 5.14 12.83
CA GLU A 168 24.05 5.37 14.27
C GLU A 168 24.92 4.22 14.77
N ASN A 169 26.05 4.52 15.43
CA ASN A 169 26.98 3.52 15.99
C ASN A 169 27.40 2.43 14.98
N ASP A 170 27.85 2.84 13.80
CA ASP A 170 28.26 2.00 12.66
C ASP A 170 27.18 1.04 12.11
N LYS A 171 25.93 1.19 12.56
CA LYS A 171 24.77 0.45 12.06
C LYS A 171 23.88 1.36 11.24
N LYS A 172 23.27 0.80 10.20
CA LYS A 172 22.27 1.49 9.38
C LYS A 172 20.89 1.01 9.75
N TYR A 173 19.90 1.89 9.67
CA TYR A 173 18.51 1.59 9.98
C TYR A 173 17.60 2.10 8.86
N ILE A 174 16.57 1.33 8.53
CA ILE A 174 15.42 1.80 7.75
C ILE A 174 14.49 2.50 8.75
N VAL A 175 14.10 3.74 8.46
CA VAL A 175 13.13 4.51 9.24
C VAL A 175 11.98 4.92 8.34
N ASP A 176 10.76 4.54 8.72
CA ASP A 176 9.55 4.86 7.98
C ASP A 176 8.42 5.20 8.94
N LEU A 177 8.27 6.50 9.23
CA LEU A 177 7.27 7.00 10.16
C LEU A 177 5.87 7.12 9.54
N THR A 178 5.75 6.88 8.24
CA THR A 178 4.47 6.90 7.51
C THR A 178 3.99 5.51 7.10
N TYR A 179 4.70 4.47 7.55
CA TYR A 179 4.46 3.09 7.13
C TYR A 179 3.03 2.60 7.40
N SER A 180 2.36 3.15 8.44
CA SER A 180 0.96 2.85 8.76
C SER A 180 -0.03 3.13 7.62
N GLN A 181 0.31 4.03 6.69
CA GLN A 181 -0.53 4.35 5.53
C GLN A 181 -0.80 3.14 4.63
N PHE A 182 0.06 2.12 4.68
CA PHE A 182 -0.07 0.92 3.86
C PHE A 182 -1.02 -0.13 4.44
N PHE A 183 -1.60 0.10 5.61
CA PHE A 183 -2.37 -0.92 6.35
C PHE A 183 -3.87 -0.59 6.51
N TYR A 184 -4.40 0.35 5.74
CA TYR A 184 -5.86 0.58 5.66
C TYR A 184 -6.54 -0.50 4.84
N LEU A 185 -7.66 -1.04 5.33
CA LEU A 185 -8.36 -2.16 4.70
C LEU A 185 -8.77 -1.88 3.25
N SER A 186 -9.25 -0.67 2.96
CA SER A 186 -9.69 -0.26 1.62
C SER A 186 -8.65 -0.51 0.51
N ASN A 187 -7.36 -0.41 0.86
CA ASN A 187 -6.23 -0.59 -0.06
C ASN A 187 -5.64 -2.00 -0.01
N ASN A 188 -6.16 -2.89 0.82
CA ASN A 188 -5.54 -4.19 1.12
C ASN A 188 -6.48 -5.38 0.91
N ILE A 189 -7.61 -5.16 0.23
CA ILE A 189 -8.50 -6.24 -0.20
C ILE A 189 -7.91 -6.90 -1.44
N LEU A 190 -7.45 -8.16 -1.31
CA LEU A 190 -6.74 -8.88 -2.38
C LEU A 190 -7.51 -8.97 -3.70
N ASN A 191 -8.83 -9.13 -3.64
CA ASN A 191 -9.64 -9.26 -4.85
C ASN A 191 -9.73 -7.98 -5.69
N LYS A 192 -9.15 -6.86 -5.21
CA LYS A 192 -8.87 -5.67 -6.01
C LYS A 192 -7.94 -6.00 -7.19
N LEU A 193 -7.01 -6.95 -7.01
CA LEU A 193 -6.25 -7.52 -8.13
C LEU A 193 -7.20 -8.10 -9.18
N GLY A 194 -6.96 -7.76 -10.44
CA GLY A 194 -7.79 -8.16 -11.56
C GLY A 194 -8.80 -7.11 -12.03
N LEU A 195 -8.95 -6.01 -11.31
CA LEU A 195 -9.80 -4.88 -11.70
C LEU A 195 -9.07 -3.97 -12.67
N MET A 196 -9.60 -3.84 -13.89
CA MET A 196 -9.00 -2.99 -14.92
C MET A 196 -9.10 -1.50 -14.53
N TYR A 197 -7.99 -0.76 -14.69
CA TYR A 197 -7.81 0.63 -14.26
C TYR A 197 -8.08 0.91 -12.77
N GLY A 198 -8.23 -0.12 -11.94
CA GLY A 198 -8.32 0.01 -10.49
C GLY A 198 -6.94 0.14 -9.85
N PRO A 199 -6.82 0.80 -8.68
CA PRO A 199 -5.58 0.77 -7.91
C PRO A 199 -5.21 -0.66 -7.53
N ASN A 200 -3.92 -1.02 -7.48
CA ASN A 200 -3.50 -2.31 -6.92
C ASN A 200 -3.62 -2.33 -5.38
N CYS A 201 -3.42 -3.51 -4.78
CA CYS A 201 -3.27 -3.62 -3.34
C CYS A 201 -2.01 -2.92 -2.87
N HIS A 202 -2.07 -2.27 -1.70
CA HIS A 202 -0.91 -1.70 -1.03
C HIS A 202 0.04 -2.81 -0.52
N PRO A 203 1.31 -2.46 -0.23
CA PRO A 203 2.28 -3.40 0.32
C PRO A 203 1.79 -4.14 1.58
N GLY A 204 0.95 -3.50 2.40
CA GLY A 204 0.54 -4.00 3.71
C GLY A 204 0.00 -5.42 3.68
N VAL A 205 -0.91 -5.75 2.77
CA VAL A 205 -1.52 -7.10 2.69
C VAL A 205 -0.47 -8.17 2.42
N PHE A 206 0.49 -7.90 1.53
CA PHE A 206 1.56 -8.83 1.19
C PHE A 206 2.57 -8.97 2.33
N MET A 207 2.78 -7.91 3.11
CA MET A 207 3.62 -7.98 4.29
C MET A 207 3.05 -8.92 5.36
N LEU A 208 1.72 -9.06 5.47
CA LEU A 208 1.10 -9.93 6.47
C LEU A 208 1.08 -11.42 6.07
N MET A 209 1.37 -11.74 4.81
CA MET A 209 1.28 -13.13 4.28
C MET A 209 2.49 -14.01 4.61
N ASP A 210 3.61 -13.40 4.99
CA ASP A 210 4.82 -14.12 5.39
C ASP A 210 5.22 -13.75 6.82
N LYS A 211 5.77 -14.71 7.56
CA LYS A 211 6.08 -14.52 8.98
C LYS A 211 7.20 -13.51 9.21
N ASP A 212 8.22 -13.49 8.35
CA ASP A 212 9.35 -12.58 8.49
C ASP A 212 8.96 -11.16 8.06
N ARG A 213 8.18 -11.02 6.98
CA ARG A 213 7.60 -9.73 6.58
C ARG A 213 6.64 -9.18 7.63
N LEU A 214 5.77 -10.02 8.21
CA LEU A 214 4.84 -9.62 9.27
C LEU A 214 5.59 -9.09 10.49
N LYS A 215 6.65 -9.79 10.90
CA LYS A 215 7.49 -9.36 12.02
C LYS A 215 8.12 -8.00 11.73
N LEU A 216 8.74 -7.84 10.56
CA LEU A 216 9.34 -6.57 10.14
C LEU A 216 8.31 -5.44 10.14
N SER A 217 7.10 -5.67 9.61
CA SER A 217 6.06 -4.65 9.61
C SER A 217 5.64 -4.23 11.00
N LYS A 218 5.50 -5.18 11.94
CA LYS A 218 5.22 -4.85 13.34
C LYS A 218 6.35 -4.03 13.96
N ASP A 219 7.61 -4.41 13.75
CA ASP A 219 8.75 -3.69 14.28
C ASP A 219 8.77 -2.23 13.78
N ILE A 220 8.52 -1.99 12.48
CA ILE A 220 8.43 -0.63 11.91
C ILE A 220 7.21 0.12 12.44
N LEU A 221 6.03 -0.49 12.50
CA LEU A 221 4.81 0.17 12.98
C LEU A 221 4.93 0.61 14.45
N GLU A 222 5.47 -0.27 15.30
CA GLU A 222 5.60 -0.02 16.74
C GLU A 222 6.73 0.96 17.05
N ARG A 223 7.92 0.78 16.43
CA ARG A 223 9.14 1.52 16.79
C ARG A 223 9.47 2.65 15.82
N GLY A 224 9.01 2.57 14.59
CA GLY A 224 9.31 3.51 13.50
C GLY A 224 10.54 3.14 12.67
N TYR A 225 11.30 2.11 13.08
CA TYR A 225 12.56 1.73 12.45
C TYR A 225 12.92 0.25 12.63
N VAL A 226 13.81 -0.25 11.76
CA VAL A 226 14.44 -1.57 11.85
C VAL A 226 15.90 -1.50 11.40
N LEU A 227 16.73 -2.44 11.84
CA LEU A 227 18.12 -2.58 11.37
C LEU A 227 18.13 -2.84 9.86
N LEU A 228 18.97 -2.14 9.13
CA LEU A 228 19.22 -2.38 7.71
C LEU A 228 20.27 -3.49 7.56
N ASP A 229 19.80 -4.73 7.50
CA ASP A 229 20.54 -5.89 7.02
C ASP A 229 19.89 -6.46 5.74
N ASP A 230 20.52 -7.45 5.12
CA ASP A 230 20.04 -8.06 3.86
C ASP A 230 18.63 -8.63 4.00
N LYS A 231 18.32 -9.25 5.15
CA LYS A 231 17.02 -9.87 5.40
C LYS A 231 15.93 -8.81 5.51
N ASN A 232 16.14 -7.76 6.30
CA ASN A 232 15.17 -6.70 6.52
C ASN A 232 15.00 -5.83 5.27
N LEU A 233 16.08 -5.57 4.52
CA LEU A 233 16.00 -4.87 3.24
C LEU A 233 15.12 -5.64 2.25
N LYS A 234 15.37 -6.94 2.09
CA LYS A 234 14.56 -7.80 1.22
C LYS A 234 13.11 -7.83 1.66
N ASN A 235 12.84 -8.12 2.93
CA ASN A 235 11.48 -8.22 3.44
C ASN A 235 10.69 -6.92 3.26
N TYR A 236 11.31 -5.76 3.54
CA TYR A 236 10.69 -4.45 3.37
C TYR A 236 10.34 -4.20 1.89
N LEU A 237 11.25 -4.48 0.97
CA LEU A 237 11.08 -4.18 -0.47
C LEU A 237 10.27 -5.23 -1.24
N ASP A 238 10.20 -6.47 -0.76
CA ASP A 238 9.31 -7.50 -1.30
C ASP A 238 7.86 -7.02 -1.29
N GLY A 239 7.40 -6.40 -0.18
CA GLY A 239 6.04 -5.86 -0.09
C GLY A 239 5.72 -4.85 -1.19
N PHE A 240 6.64 -3.91 -1.44
CA PHE A 240 6.48 -2.92 -2.53
C PHE A 240 6.51 -3.58 -3.90
N THR A 241 7.50 -4.44 -4.15
CA THR A 241 7.65 -5.14 -5.44
C THR A 241 6.40 -5.94 -5.82
N ILE A 242 5.82 -6.65 -4.85
CA ILE A 242 4.61 -7.45 -5.06
C ILE A 242 3.40 -6.54 -5.27
N SER A 243 3.32 -5.42 -4.55
CA SER A 243 2.24 -4.43 -4.70
C SER A 243 2.19 -3.77 -6.07
N TYR A 244 3.31 -3.77 -6.79
CA TYR A 244 3.37 -3.25 -8.16
C TYR A 244 2.83 -4.24 -9.19
N ARG A 245 2.66 -5.53 -8.86
CA ARG A 245 2.10 -6.54 -9.76
C ARG A 245 0.58 -6.46 -9.77
N ASN A 246 0.00 -6.40 -10.97
CA ASN A 246 -1.44 -6.44 -11.16
C ASN A 246 -1.95 -7.89 -11.33
N GLY A 247 -3.27 -8.06 -11.52
CA GLY A 247 -3.89 -9.38 -11.62
C GLY A 247 -3.39 -10.24 -12.79
N LEU A 248 -2.91 -9.63 -13.88
CA LEU A 248 -2.39 -10.35 -15.05
C LEU A 248 -1.09 -11.08 -14.75
N TYR A 249 -0.28 -10.61 -13.78
CA TYR A 249 0.91 -11.34 -13.34
C TYR A 249 0.49 -12.72 -12.83
N TYR A 250 -0.43 -12.75 -11.87
CA TYR A 250 -0.84 -13.98 -11.20
C TYR A 250 -1.62 -14.90 -12.13
N GLU A 251 -2.43 -14.35 -13.05
CA GLU A 251 -3.11 -15.15 -14.07
C GLU A 251 -2.12 -15.79 -15.06
N ALA A 252 -1.11 -15.05 -15.51
CA ALA A 252 -0.12 -15.55 -16.47
C ALA A 252 0.83 -16.57 -15.85
N MET A 253 1.26 -16.34 -14.61
CA MET A 253 2.23 -17.20 -13.91
C MET A 253 1.56 -18.37 -13.19
N ASN A 254 0.25 -18.27 -12.92
CA ASN A 254 -0.49 -19.19 -12.07
C ASN A 254 0.20 -19.44 -10.71
N ASP A 255 0.78 -18.38 -10.15
CA ASP A 255 1.52 -18.39 -8.88
C ASP A 255 0.92 -17.36 -7.93
N PHE A 256 0.23 -17.84 -6.88
CA PHE A 256 -0.40 -17.03 -5.85
C PHE A 256 0.38 -17.09 -4.52
N SER A 257 1.68 -17.39 -4.58
CA SER A 257 2.54 -17.42 -3.40
C SER A 257 2.84 -16.02 -2.85
N TYR A 258 2.66 -14.97 -3.67
CA TYR A 258 2.98 -13.58 -3.33
C TYR A 258 4.42 -13.44 -2.82
N THR A 259 5.36 -13.97 -3.61
CA THR A 259 6.81 -13.94 -3.34
C THR A 259 7.59 -13.29 -4.49
N THR A 260 8.86 -12.95 -4.25
CA THR A 260 9.77 -12.46 -5.28
C THR A 260 11.05 -13.28 -5.31
N LYS A 261 11.67 -13.35 -6.49
CA LYS A 261 12.99 -13.95 -6.69
C LYS A 261 14.16 -13.01 -6.36
N TYR A 262 13.88 -11.73 -6.08
CA TYR A 262 14.92 -10.71 -5.93
C TYR A 262 15.65 -10.86 -4.60
N THR A 263 16.96 -10.66 -4.65
CA THR A 263 17.85 -10.65 -3.49
C THR A 263 17.98 -9.24 -2.91
N ALA A 264 18.58 -9.12 -1.73
CA ALA A 264 18.93 -7.83 -1.16
C ALA A 264 19.84 -7.01 -2.08
N GLU A 265 20.72 -7.66 -2.86
CA GLU A 265 21.61 -6.99 -3.78
C GLU A 265 20.89 -6.44 -5.01
N ASP A 266 19.93 -7.19 -5.56
CA ASP A 266 19.08 -6.70 -6.65
C ASP A 266 18.33 -5.44 -6.19
N TYR A 267 17.81 -5.47 -4.95
CA TYR A 267 17.15 -4.32 -4.36
C TYR A 267 18.05 -3.12 -4.15
N ARG A 268 19.33 -3.30 -3.82
CA ARG A 268 20.28 -2.17 -3.74
C ARG A 268 20.49 -1.52 -5.10
N LYS A 269 20.57 -2.31 -6.17
CA LYS A 269 20.65 -1.80 -7.55
C LYS A 269 19.38 -1.06 -7.92
N PHE A 270 18.21 -1.59 -7.55
CA PHE A 270 16.92 -0.95 -7.76
C PHE A 270 16.81 0.41 -7.06
N LEU A 271 17.20 0.49 -5.79
CA LEU A 271 17.19 1.76 -5.05
C LEU A 271 18.21 2.80 -5.57
N ARG A 272 19.23 2.36 -6.30
CA ARG A 272 20.21 3.25 -6.98
C ARG A 272 19.83 3.55 -8.43
N HIS A 273 18.71 3.01 -8.92
CA HIS A 273 18.29 3.08 -10.32
C HIS A 273 19.33 2.52 -11.31
N GLU A 274 20.16 1.58 -10.85
CA GLU A 274 21.09 0.83 -11.69
C GLU A 274 20.39 -0.31 -12.45
N ASP A 275 19.23 -0.73 -11.95
CA ASP A 275 18.34 -1.72 -12.54
C ASP A 275 16.91 -1.47 -12.03
N ASN A 276 15.88 -2.07 -12.62
CA ASN A 276 14.48 -1.83 -12.25
C ASN A 276 13.64 -3.11 -12.40
N GLN A 277 12.55 -3.25 -11.64
CA GLN A 277 11.64 -4.40 -11.76
C GLN A 277 11.06 -4.52 -13.18
N VAL A 278 10.80 -3.40 -13.85
CA VAL A 278 10.29 -3.35 -15.24
C VAL A 278 11.21 -4.02 -16.26
N ASN A 279 12.50 -4.20 -15.94
CA ASN A 279 13.45 -4.91 -16.80
C ASN A 279 13.33 -6.44 -16.67
N HIS A 280 12.72 -6.92 -15.58
CA HIS A 280 12.64 -8.33 -15.22
C HIS A 280 11.23 -8.92 -15.32
N GLU A 281 10.22 -8.07 -15.33
CA GLU A 281 8.80 -8.41 -15.40
C GLU A 281 8.13 -7.60 -16.52
N TRP A 282 7.13 -8.18 -17.19
CA TRP A 282 6.48 -7.50 -18.31
C TRP A 282 5.76 -6.23 -17.85
N HIS A 283 5.92 -5.13 -18.58
CA HIS A 283 5.27 -3.86 -18.25
C HIS A 283 3.74 -4.01 -18.04
N GLN A 284 3.07 -4.81 -18.88
CA GLN A 284 1.62 -5.05 -18.80
C GLN A 284 1.14 -5.74 -17.50
N VAL A 285 2.05 -6.39 -16.75
CA VAL A 285 1.71 -7.07 -15.49
C VAL A 285 2.08 -6.23 -14.26
N LEU A 286 2.56 -5.01 -14.47
CA LEU A 286 2.89 -4.04 -13.44
C LEU A 286 1.95 -2.83 -13.53
N GLY A 287 1.78 -2.11 -12.43
CA GLY A 287 0.99 -0.86 -12.42
C GLY A 287 -0.51 -1.09 -12.65
N TYR A 288 -1.18 -0.11 -13.25
CA TYR A 288 -2.58 -0.27 -13.63
C TYR A 288 -2.79 -1.45 -14.58
N GLN A 289 -3.85 -2.22 -14.34
CA GLN A 289 -4.22 -3.29 -15.25
C GLN A 289 -4.99 -2.71 -16.44
N GLU A 290 -4.43 -2.81 -17.65
CA GLU A 290 -5.04 -2.27 -18.87
C GLU A 290 -5.89 -3.29 -19.65
N LYS A 291 -5.85 -4.56 -19.26
CA LYS A 291 -6.59 -5.65 -19.92
C LYS A 291 -7.47 -6.39 -18.93
N LEU A 292 -8.55 -6.99 -19.42
CA LEU A 292 -9.36 -7.89 -18.62
C LEU A 292 -8.57 -9.16 -18.31
N LEU A 293 -8.81 -9.72 -17.13
CA LEU A 293 -8.47 -11.12 -16.87
C LEU A 293 -9.21 -12.03 -17.86
N LEU A 294 -8.56 -13.10 -18.28
CA LEU A 294 -9.20 -14.18 -19.03
C LEU A 294 -10.27 -14.87 -18.16
N ASN A 295 -9.97 -15.07 -16.88
CA ASN A 295 -10.90 -15.58 -15.89
C ASN A 295 -11.41 -14.46 -14.97
N PRO A 296 -12.59 -13.85 -15.26
CA PRO A 296 -13.15 -12.78 -14.43
C PRO A 296 -13.60 -13.26 -13.03
N ARG A 297 -13.60 -14.58 -12.78
CA ARG A 297 -13.92 -15.18 -11.48
C ARG A 297 -12.68 -15.61 -10.71
N MET A 298 -11.48 -15.30 -11.21
CA MET A 298 -10.23 -15.57 -10.51
C MET A 298 -10.24 -14.92 -9.13
N LYS A 299 -9.98 -15.76 -8.12
CA LYS A 299 -9.79 -15.35 -6.74
C LYS A 299 -8.30 -15.15 -6.51
N PHE A 300 -7.98 -14.10 -5.78
CA PHE A 300 -6.65 -13.72 -5.35
C PHE A 300 -6.62 -13.84 -3.84
#